data_AF-A0A8X7BM72-F1
#
_entry.id   AF-A0A8X7BM72-F1
#
_cell.length_a   1.000
_cell.length_b   1.000
_cell.length_c   1.000
_cell.angle_alpha   90.00
_cell.angle_beta   90.00
_cell.angle_gamma   90.00
#
_symmetry.space_group_name_H-M   'P 1'
#
loop_
_entity.id
_entity.type
_entity.pdbx_description
1 polymer ?
#
loop_
_entity_poly.entity_id
_entity_poly.type
_entity_poly.pdbx_seq_one_letter_code
_entity_poly.pdbx_strand_id
1 'polypeptide(L)'
;MSLDTERETHHFIEVSTKLMANAKLELRGWEFIDSNVSTPQPEISKVLGMLWNRKNDTLSCEERKRWRHVPTSENPADLPLRGCSAKKLIESRWWEGPQWLMLSEKE
;
A
#
# COMPACT_ATOMS: atom_id res chain seq x y z
N MET A 1 -7.57 14.09 -4.32
CA MET A 1 -7.50 15.00 -5.48
C MET A 1 -7.07 14.14 -6.65
N SER A 2 -8.02 13.75 -7.50
CA SER A 2 -7.75 12.91 -8.68
C SER A 2 -7.22 13.82 -9.79
N LEU A 3 -6.32 13.31 -10.64
CA LEU A 3 -5.93 13.99 -11.88
C LEU A 3 -6.90 13.49 -12.95
N ASP A 4 -7.55 14.41 -13.66
CA ASP A 4 -8.68 14.07 -14.53
C ASP A 4 -8.26 13.99 -16.01
N THR A 5 -7.05 14.45 -16.34
CA THR A 5 -6.53 14.44 -17.71
C THR A 5 -5.12 13.85 -17.84
N GLU A 6 -4.83 13.32 -19.03
CA GLU A 6 -3.51 12.78 -19.39
C GLU A 6 -2.41 13.87 -19.30
N ARG A 7 -2.74 15.12 -19.67
CA ARG A 7 -1.81 16.24 -19.58
C ARG A 7 -1.44 16.59 -18.14
N GLU A 8 -2.43 16.63 -17.25
CA GLU A 8 -2.20 16.86 -15.81
C GLU A 8 -1.38 15.73 -15.20
N THR A 9 -1.63 14.48 -15.62
CA THR A 9 -0.86 13.31 -15.21
C THR A 9 0.60 13.43 -15.62
N HIS A 10 0.88 13.74 -16.89
CA HIS A 10 2.24 13.96 -17.37
C HIS A 10 2.94 15.12 -16.66
N HIS A 11 2.23 16.22 -16.45
CA HIS A 11 2.75 17.38 -15.74
C HIS A 11 3.10 17.06 -14.29
N PHE A 12 2.22 16.34 -13.58
CA PHE A 12 2.45 15.93 -12.21
C PHE A 12 3.66 15.01 -12.07
N ILE A 13 3.82 14.04 -12.97
CA ILE A 13 4.98 13.15 -13.00
C ILE A 13 6.25 13.98 -13.17
N GLU A 14 6.30 14.86 -14.17
CA GLU A 14 7.49 15.67 -14.44
C GLU A 14 7.90 16.56 -13.26
N VAL A 15 6.93 17.25 -12.64
CA VAL A 15 7.18 18.14 -11.50
C VAL A 15 7.63 17.34 -10.28
N SER A 16 6.96 16.22 -9.98
CA SER A 16 7.27 15.38 -8.83
C SER A 16 8.67 14.77 -8.94
N THR A 17 9.03 14.23 -10.10
CA THR A 17 10.36 13.65 -10.35
C THR A 17 11.46 14.70 -10.20
N LYS A 18 11.28 15.91 -10.77
CA LYS A 18 12.26 17.00 -10.61
C LYS A 18 12.43 17.41 -9.15
N LEU A 19 11.33 17.52 -8.41
CA LEU A 19 11.36 17.94 -7.01
C LEU A 19 12.06 16.92 -6.12
N MET A 20 11.78 15.63 -6.30
CA MET A 20 12.43 14.54 -5.56
C MET A 20 13.92 14.44 -5.89
N ALA A 21 14.29 14.57 -7.17
CA ALA A 21 15.69 14.60 -7.60
C ALA A 21 16.47 15.77 -6.98
N ASN A 22 15.89 16.98 -7.00
CA ASN A 22 16.48 18.18 -6.38
C ASN A 22 16.68 18.00 -4.87
N ALA A 23 15.75 17.30 -4.20
CA ALA A 23 15.83 17.00 -2.78
C ALA A 23 16.83 15.87 -2.44
N LYS A 24 17.52 15.29 -3.44
CA LYS A 24 18.36 14.09 -3.30
C LYS A 24 17.61 12.91 -2.67
N LEU A 25 16.28 12.90 -2.79
CA LEU A 25 15.44 11.80 -2.34
C LEU A 25 15.54 10.70 -3.39
N GLU A 26 16.57 9.86 -3.24
CA GLU A 26 16.70 8.61 -3.97
C GLU A 26 15.53 7.70 -3.63
N LEU A 27 14.53 7.66 -4.50
CA LEU A 27 13.39 6.74 -4.40
C LEU A 27 13.86 5.27 -4.30
N ARG A 28 15.07 4.98 -4.80
CA ARG A 28 15.71 3.66 -4.82
C ARG A 28 16.37 3.25 -3.50
N GLY A 29 16.50 4.17 -2.53
CA GLY A 29 17.18 3.93 -1.25
C GLY A 29 16.33 3.22 -0.19
N TRP A 30 15.06 2.89 -0.50
CA TRP A 30 14.15 2.22 0.43
C TRP A 30 14.29 0.69 0.45
N GLU A 31 15.20 0.13 -0.34
CA GLU A 31 15.57 -1.29 -0.28
C GLU A 31 16.98 -1.44 0.28
N PHE A 32 17.13 -2.29 1.31
CA PHE A 32 18.42 -2.65 1.88
C PHE A 32 19.24 -3.40 0.83
N ILE A 33 20.33 -2.79 0.36
CA ILE A 33 21.31 -3.43 -0.52
C ILE A 33 22.50 -3.83 0.37
N ASP A 34 22.71 -5.13 0.57
CA ASP A 34 23.99 -5.61 1.11
C ASP A 34 25.06 -5.32 0.05
N SER A 35 25.98 -4.41 0.38
CA SER A 35 27.06 -3.94 -0.49
C SER A 35 28.02 -5.04 -0.97
N ASN A 36 27.94 -6.25 -0.39
CA ASN A 36 28.79 -7.38 -0.75
C ASN A 36 28.17 -8.32 -1.79
N VAL A 37 26.91 -8.09 -2.20
CA VAL A 37 26.24 -8.95 -3.18
C VAL A 37 25.88 -8.10 -4.40
N SER A 38 26.59 -8.33 -5.51
CA SER A 38 26.16 -7.93 -6.85
C SER A 38 24.97 -8.79 -7.28
N THR A 39 23.87 -8.72 -6.54
CA THR A 39 22.61 -9.32 -6.96
C THR A 39 22.04 -8.45 -8.07
N PRO A 40 21.64 -9.02 -9.22
CA PRO A 40 20.85 -8.29 -10.19
C PRO A 40 19.62 -7.73 -9.46
N GLN A 41 19.51 -6.42 -9.39
CA GLN A 41 18.33 -5.80 -8.78
C GLN A 41 17.11 -6.29 -9.55
N PRO A 42 16.11 -6.90 -8.88
CA PRO A 42 14.93 -7.41 -9.57
C PRO A 42 14.25 -6.25 -10.29
N GLU A 43 13.88 -6.43 -11.56
CA GLU A 43 13.26 -5.38 -12.38
C GLU A 43 11.93 -4.88 -11.78
N ILE A 44 11.29 -5.72 -10.96
CA ILE A 44 10.06 -5.42 -10.23
C ILE A 44 10.32 -5.55 -8.73
N SER A 45 10.05 -4.47 -7.99
CA SER A 45 10.08 -4.40 -6.53
C SER A 45 8.65 -4.38 -5.96
N LYS A 46 8.41 -4.97 -4.79
CA LYS A 46 7.12 -4.83 -4.08
C LYS A 46 7.21 -3.71 -3.05
N VAL A 47 6.49 -2.62 -3.28
CA VAL A 47 6.47 -1.45 -2.39
C VAL A 47 5.04 -1.20 -1.93
N LEU A 48 4.79 -1.26 -0.61
CA LEU A 48 3.47 -1.01 -0.02
C LEU A 48 2.32 -1.90 -0.60
N GLY A 49 2.65 -3.09 -1.09
CA GLY A 49 1.67 -3.98 -1.74
C GLY A 49 1.36 -3.62 -3.20
N MET A 50 2.10 -2.69 -3.79
CA MET A 50 2.13 -2.36 -5.22
C MET A 50 3.38 -2.98 -5.86
N LEU A 51 3.34 -3.22 -7.16
CA LEU A 51 4.48 -3.62 -7.96
C LEU A 51 5.12 -2.35 -8.55
N TRP A 52 6.41 -2.16 -8.33
CA TRP A 52 7.18 -1.07 -8.90
C TRP A 52 8.11 -1.61 -9.97
N ASN A 53 7.84 -1.25 -11.23
CA ASN A 53 8.77 -1.48 -12.34
C ASN A 53 9.87 -0.42 -12.29
N ARG A 54 11.10 -0.85 -11.95
CA ARG A 54 12.25 0.04 -11.75
C ARG A 54 12.79 0.62 -13.04
N LYS A 55 12.64 -0.09 -14.17
CA LYS A 55 13.16 0.32 -15.47
C LYS A 55 12.36 1.49 -16.05
N ASN A 56 11.04 1.42 -15.91
CA ASN A 56 10.10 2.40 -16.43
C ASN A 56 9.60 3.39 -15.35
N ASP A 57 10.12 3.27 -14.13
CA ASP A 57 9.69 4.02 -12.95
C ASP A 57 8.15 4.11 -12.81
N THR A 58 7.49 2.96 -12.94
CA THR A 58 6.02 2.88 -12.97
C THR A 58 5.52 1.98 -11.85
N LEU A 59 4.52 2.45 -11.11
CA LEU A 59 3.81 1.66 -10.11
C LEU A 59 2.57 1.01 -10.72
N SER A 60 2.36 -0.28 -10.48
CA SER A 60 1.14 -1.01 -10.82
C SER A 60 0.58 -1.71 -9.60
N CYS A 61 -0.75 -1.85 -9.56
CA CYS A 61 -1.43 -2.61 -8.52
C CYS A 61 -1.90 -3.92 -9.16
N GLU A 62 -1.57 -5.07 -8.56
CA GLU A 62 -2.31 -6.29 -8.91
C GLU A 62 -3.75 -6.09 -8.47
N GLU A 63 -4.70 -6.19 -9.41
CA GLU A 63 -6.15 -6.04 -9.23
C GLU A 63 -6.79 -7.11 -8.32
N ARG A 64 -6.02 -7.75 -7.43
CA ARG A 64 -6.44 -8.90 -6.63
C ARG A 64 -6.86 -8.58 -5.20
N LYS A 65 -7.03 -7.32 -4.83
CA LYS A 65 -7.65 -6.99 -3.54
C LYS A 65 -9.14 -6.80 -3.76
N ARG A 66 -9.89 -7.90 -3.67
CA ARG A 66 -11.35 -7.85 -3.61
C ARG A 66 -11.75 -7.25 -2.26
N TRP A 67 -12.06 -5.96 -2.26
CA TRP A 67 -12.54 -5.28 -1.06
C TRP A 67 -13.94 -5.82 -0.73
N ARG A 68 -14.12 -6.30 0.49
CA ARG A 68 -15.44 -6.74 0.97
C ARG A 68 -15.95 -5.75 2.01
N HIS A 69 -17.20 -5.33 1.86
CA HIS A 69 -17.87 -4.50 2.85
C HIS A 69 -18.01 -5.29 4.15
N VAL A 70 -17.41 -4.78 5.22
CA VAL A 70 -17.60 -5.31 6.58
C VAL A 70 -18.73 -4.50 7.23
N PRO A 71 -19.86 -5.12 7.61
CA PRO A 71 -20.91 -4.43 8.33
C PRO A 71 -20.37 -3.74 9.58
N THR A 72 -20.88 -2.57 9.91
CA THR A 72 -20.43 -1.77 11.06
C THR A 72 -20.39 -2.62 12.34
N SER A 73 -21.38 -3.48 12.61
CA SER A 73 -21.41 -4.36 13.78
C SER A 73 -20.20 -5.29 13.91
N GLU A 74 -19.58 -5.65 12.78
CA GLU A 74 -18.45 -6.57 12.69
C GLU A 74 -17.13 -5.87 12.36
N ASN A 75 -17.13 -4.55 12.13
CA ASN A 75 -15.92 -3.79 11.83
C ASN A 75 -15.10 -3.57 13.10
N PRO A 76 -13.96 -4.27 13.27
CA PRO A 76 -13.19 -4.17 14.49
C PRO A 76 -12.50 -2.80 14.65
N ALA A 77 -12.30 -2.07 13.55
CA ALA A 77 -11.76 -0.71 13.58
C ALA A 77 -12.71 0.31 14.23
N ASP A 78 -14.00 -0.03 14.36
CA ASP A 78 -14.99 0.83 15.02
C ASP A 78 -15.04 0.63 16.54
N LEU A 79 -14.37 -0.40 17.08
CA LEU A 79 -14.38 -0.66 18.52
C LEU A 79 -13.83 0.53 19.34
N PRO A 80 -12.69 1.16 18.98
CA PRO A 80 -12.23 2.37 19.66
C PRO A 80 -13.22 3.53 19.51
N LEU A 81 -13.81 3.69 18.32
CA LEU A 81 -14.74 4.79 18.01
C LEU A 81 -16.07 4.67 18.79
N ARG A 82 -16.43 3.48 19.26
CA ARG A 82 -17.63 3.23 20.09
C ARG A 82 -17.41 3.44 21.59
N GLY A 83 -16.24 3.90 22.02
CA GLY A 83 -15.94 4.07 23.44
C GLY A 83 -15.61 2.76 24.16
N CYS A 84 -14.96 1.81 23.47
CA CYS A 84 -14.45 0.59 24.07
C CYS A 84 -13.33 0.88 25.09
N SER A 85 -13.30 0.16 26.21
CA SER A 85 -12.17 0.23 27.15
C SER A 85 -10.92 -0.42 26.56
N ALA A 86 -9.73 0.04 26.95
CA ALA A 86 -8.46 -0.53 26.48
C ALA A 86 -8.38 -2.05 26.70
N LYS A 87 -8.87 -2.53 27.85
CA LYS A 87 -8.93 -3.97 28.17
C LYS A 87 -9.80 -4.73 27.18
N LYS A 88 -11.03 -4.27 26.94
CA LYS A 88 -11.96 -4.90 26.00
C LYS A 88 -11.44 -4.85 24.56
N LEU A 89 -10.71 -3.79 24.20
CA LEU A 89 -10.10 -3.66 22.87
C LEU A 89 -8.99 -4.70 22.66
N ILE A 90 -8.11 -4.90 23.64
CA ILE A 90 -7.06 -5.92 23.58
C ILE A 90 -7.67 -7.32 23.50
N GLU A 91 -8.67 -7.61 24.33
CA GLU A 91 -9.37 -8.90 24.36
C GLU A 91 -10.10 -9.21 23.05
N SER A 92 -10.57 -8.19 22.32
CA SER A 92 -11.29 -8.36 21.06
C SER A 92 -10.43 -8.81 19.88
N ARG A 93 -9.09 -8.74 19.98
CA ARG A 93 -8.15 -9.08 18.88
C ARG A 93 -8.52 -8.38 17.57
N TRP A 94 -8.89 -7.09 17.67
CA TRP A 94 -9.44 -6.30 16.56
C TRP A 94 -8.57 -6.30 15.28
N TRP A 95 -7.27 -6.53 15.41
CA TRP A 95 -6.31 -6.63 14.30
C TRP A 95 -6.43 -7.91 13.46
N GLU A 96 -7.19 -8.92 13.89
CA GLU A 96 -7.35 -10.18 13.15
C GLU A 96 -8.46 -10.14 12.11
N GLY A 97 -9.43 -9.24 12.29
CA GLY A 97 -10.58 -9.13 11.41
C GLY A 97 -11.59 -10.29 11.55
N PRO A 98 -12.74 -10.18 10.87
CA PRO A 98 -13.73 -11.26 10.83
C PRO A 98 -13.20 -12.50 10.08
N GLN A 99 -13.47 -13.70 10.60
CA GLN A 99 -13.00 -14.96 9.99
C GLN A 99 -13.47 -15.16 8.55
N TRP A 100 -14.65 -14.66 8.20
CA TRP A 100 -15.17 -14.74 6.82
C TRP A 100 -14.32 -13.95 5.82
N LEU A 101 -13.54 -12.96 6.29
CA LEU A 101 -12.57 -12.26 5.45
C LEU A 101 -11.39 -13.17 5.06
N MET A 102 -11.20 -14.30 5.72
CA MET A 102 -10.18 -15.29 5.38
C MET A 102 -10.71 -16.39 4.46
N LEU A 103 -12.04 -16.46 4.28
CA LEU A 103 -12.67 -17.47 3.42
C LEU A 103 -12.62 -17.03 1.95
N SER A 104 -12.46 -18.01 1.06
CA SER A 104 -12.71 -17.82 -0.37
C SER A 104 -14.18 -17.45 -0.58
N GLU A 105 -14.45 -16.58 -1.55
CA GLU A 105 -15.84 -16.35 -1.95
C GLU A 105 -16.45 -17.67 -2.44
N LYS A 106 -17.65 -17.99 -1.93
CA LYS A 106 -18.47 -19.03 -2.53
C LYS A 106 -18.99 -18.45 -3.85
N GLU A 107 -18.73 -19.16 -4.94
CA GLU A 107 -19.34 -18.91 -6.26
C GLU A 107 -20.86 -19.02 -6.20
#